data_AF-A0A1M5Z475-F1
#
_entry.id   AF-A0A1M5Z475-F1
#
_cell.length_a   1.000
_cell.length_b   1.000
_cell.length_c   1.000
_cell.angle_alpha   90.00
_cell.angle_beta   90.00
_cell.angle_gamma   90.00
#
_symmetry.space_group_name_H-M   'P 1'
#
loop_
_entity.id
_entity.type
_entity.pdbx_description
1 polymer ?
#
loop_
_entity_poly.entity_id
_entity_poly.type
_entity_poly.pdbx_seq_one_letter_code
_entity_poly.pdbx_strand_id
1 'polypeptide(L)'
;MSGNFVQDNTTPNQENVEFNALLEKSQQSMLESKLQVARVGGYTKKSVEDFIAEMRQSVVQVKAQLERQILDLAAEKASATQECTVLRAQLKTAVDTLAARKTEKRQDGTEPSAAEQELIQARAENERLKSKLLEQQANAGDQKMYEELLKQKESELAQLSQTLAGYKDECGTLREKIDEMVSASFAADEEISALRQQKDNVETKYQKMLLQMEKANLELAEKKQDISDAEIRLEQKKQQLDELQSQLDQAKLYLEETRAQLELKDQQLAEIQARLESELQAREYWHMVTNELDEGRRTPEDWQEGISGEKLIESLYMQFSQLRDTVDYQKSIISEKESLLAQFKDLENETAALRQENENAKSVIASLKSSFEEVMEEMDEQSETLNRYISRSRKDRELLKTALNSRHKPLPDNPEQAAQQGSLPEDLEAADEDPPSEENAMPPISQILRFDNARKIIPLSDNDKGPAAEKPDEGKYNPLTKAADI
;
A
#
# COMPACT_ATOMS: atom_id res chain seq x y z
N MET A 1 32.68 -70.91 -51.60
CA MET A 1 32.99 -71.30 -50.22
C MET A 1 32.14 -70.44 -49.32
N SER A 2 31.03 -71.02 -48.87
CA SER A 2 29.99 -70.37 -48.08
C SER A 2 30.45 -70.24 -46.63
N GLY A 3 30.53 -69.01 -46.13
CA GLY A 3 30.67 -68.74 -44.70
C GLY A 3 29.29 -68.73 -44.07
N ASN A 4 28.96 -69.76 -43.28
CA ASN A 4 27.77 -69.79 -42.43
C ASN A 4 27.85 -68.63 -41.42
N PHE A 5 26.96 -67.65 -41.57
CA PHE A 5 26.58 -66.76 -40.47
C PHE A 5 25.48 -67.46 -39.69
N VAL A 6 25.82 -67.95 -38.50
CA VAL A 6 24.85 -68.35 -37.50
C VAL A 6 24.21 -67.06 -37.00
N GLN A 7 22.96 -66.79 -37.40
CA GLN A 7 22.13 -65.80 -36.74
C GLN A 7 21.56 -66.46 -35.49
N ASP A 8 22.04 -66.01 -34.33
CA ASP A 8 21.47 -66.37 -33.04
C ASP A 8 20.00 -65.93 -32.99
N ASN A 9 19.13 -66.91 -32.76
CA ASN A 9 17.75 -66.70 -32.35
C ASN A 9 17.74 -66.02 -30.97
N THR A 10 17.42 -64.73 -30.90
CA THR A 10 17.00 -64.10 -29.64
C THR A 10 15.49 -64.21 -29.49
N THR A 11 15.05 -65.28 -28.85
CA THR A 11 13.81 -65.28 -28.07
C THR A 11 13.84 -64.11 -27.07
N PRO A 12 12.74 -63.37 -26.83
CA PRO A 12 12.71 -62.36 -25.78
C PRO A 12 12.82 -63.07 -24.42
N ASN A 13 14.01 -62.96 -23.84
CA ASN A 13 14.44 -63.58 -22.60
C ASN A 13 13.43 -63.27 -21.47
N GLN A 14 12.69 -64.28 -21.00
CA GLN A 14 11.88 -64.19 -19.78
C GLN A 14 12.74 -63.73 -18.58
N GLU A 15 14.02 -64.06 -18.60
CA GLU A 15 15.03 -63.59 -17.64
C GLU A 15 15.21 -62.06 -17.64
N ASN A 16 15.05 -61.39 -18.79
CA ASN A 16 15.17 -59.92 -18.87
C ASN A 16 13.96 -59.21 -18.24
N VAL A 17 12.77 -59.81 -18.29
CA VAL A 17 11.56 -59.25 -17.67
C VAL A 17 11.62 -59.44 -16.15
N GLU A 18 12.03 -60.62 -15.68
CA GLU A 18 12.23 -60.87 -14.25
C GLU A 18 13.37 -60.04 -13.66
N PHE A 19 14.46 -59.85 -14.40
CA PHE A 19 15.58 -58.99 -13.99
C PHE A 19 15.16 -57.52 -13.87
N ASN A 20 14.42 -56.99 -14.85
CA ASN A 20 13.93 -55.61 -14.81
C ASN A 20 12.94 -55.39 -13.65
N ALA A 21 12.05 -56.37 -13.39
CA ALA A 21 11.14 -56.30 -12.24
C ALA A 21 11.88 -56.38 -10.89
N LEU A 22 12.92 -57.20 -10.78
CA LEU A 22 13.79 -57.26 -9.60
C LEU A 22 14.58 -55.97 -9.39
N LEU A 23 15.04 -55.36 -10.49
CA LEU A 23 15.78 -54.10 -10.48
C LEU A 23 14.89 -52.93 -10.03
N GLU A 24 13.68 -52.82 -10.56
CA GLU A 24 12.71 -51.79 -10.13
C GLU A 24 12.35 -51.94 -8.65
N LYS A 25 12.12 -53.18 -8.20
CA LYS A 25 11.79 -53.48 -6.79
C LYS A 25 12.96 -53.17 -5.85
N SER A 26 14.18 -53.44 -6.29
CA SER A 26 15.41 -53.08 -5.56
C SER A 26 15.60 -51.55 -5.50
N GLN A 27 15.33 -50.84 -6.59
CA GLN A 27 15.44 -49.38 -6.66
C GLN A 27 14.40 -48.70 -5.75
N GLN A 28 13.16 -49.18 -5.76
CA GLN A 28 12.09 -48.69 -4.87
C GLN A 28 12.44 -48.93 -3.39
N SER A 29 12.91 -50.13 -3.04
CA SER A 29 13.34 -50.44 -1.66
C SER A 29 14.51 -49.58 -1.19
N MET A 30 15.44 -49.22 -2.09
CA MET A 30 16.58 -48.35 -1.77
C MET A 30 16.17 -46.88 -1.58
N LEU A 31 15.19 -46.41 -2.36
CA LEU A 31 14.59 -45.08 -2.22
C LEU A 31 13.85 -44.93 -0.88
N GLU A 32 13.05 -45.92 -0.52
CA GLU A 32 12.26 -45.92 0.72
C GLU A 32 13.12 -46.01 1.99
N SER A 33 14.25 -46.72 1.96
CA SER A 33 15.09 -46.88 3.15
C SER A 33 16.05 -45.70 3.42
N LYS A 34 16.35 -44.88 2.40
CA LYS A 34 17.39 -43.83 2.48
C LYS A 34 16.85 -42.40 2.46
N LEU A 35 15.63 -42.18 2.00
CA LEU A 35 15.04 -40.85 1.99
C LEU A 35 14.31 -40.58 3.31
N GLN A 36 14.78 -39.58 4.06
CA GLN A 36 14.16 -39.18 5.33
C GLN A 36 12.99 -38.24 5.09
N VAL A 37 11.82 -38.59 5.64
CA VAL A 37 10.59 -37.80 5.52
C VAL A 37 10.67 -36.57 6.44
N ALA A 38 10.44 -35.38 5.89
CA ALA A 38 10.38 -34.14 6.64
C ALA A 38 9.05 -34.00 7.39
N ARG A 39 9.05 -33.32 8.55
CA ARG A 39 7.85 -33.12 9.40
C ARG A 39 6.68 -32.40 8.71
N VAL A 40 6.89 -31.77 7.55
CA VAL A 40 5.88 -30.98 6.82
C VAL A 40 5.72 -31.50 5.39
N GLY A 41 5.69 -32.82 5.23
CA GLY A 41 5.56 -33.46 3.91
C GLY A 41 6.83 -33.37 3.06
N GLY A 42 7.05 -34.39 2.22
CA GLY A 42 8.23 -34.50 1.36
C GLY A 42 9.48 -35.05 2.06
N TYR A 43 10.58 -35.13 1.32
CA TYR A 43 11.88 -35.60 1.80
C TYR A 43 12.79 -34.43 2.16
N THR A 44 13.68 -34.61 3.13
CA THR A 44 14.64 -33.56 3.48
C THR A 44 15.62 -33.30 2.32
N LYS A 45 15.90 -32.03 2.02
CA LYS A 45 16.88 -31.64 0.97
C LYS A 45 18.22 -32.36 1.14
N LYS A 46 18.68 -32.48 2.40
CA LYS A 46 19.92 -33.18 2.75
C LYS A 46 19.86 -34.68 2.42
N SER A 47 18.77 -35.38 2.74
CA SER A 47 18.67 -36.81 2.40
C SER A 47 18.60 -37.07 0.90
N VAL A 48 18.03 -36.14 0.11
CA VAL A 48 18.02 -36.23 -1.35
C VAL A 48 19.43 -36.00 -1.92
N GLU A 49 20.16 -34.99 -1.43
CA GLU A 49 21.54 -34.73 -1.84
C GLU A 49 22.48 -35.88 -1.49
N ASP A 50 22.38 -36.45 -0.29
CA ASP A 50 23.17 -37.61 0.15
C ASP A 50 22.86 -38.85 -0.70
N PHE A 51 21.59 -39.09 -1.03
CA PHE A 51 21.17 -40.18 -1.91
C PHE A 51 21.71 -40.03 -3.34
N ILE A 52 21.67 -38.81 -3.90
CA ILE A 52 22.24 -38.52 -5.23
C ILE A 52 23.75 -38.74 -5.23
N ALA A 53 24.46 -38.31 -4.19
CA ALA A 53 25.91 -38.51 -4.07
C ALA A 53 26.27 -40.01 -4.02
N GLU A 54 25.52 -40.79 -3.25
CA GLU A 54 25.73 -42.25 -3.15
C GLU A 54 25.39 -42.97 -4.45
N MET A 55 24.31 -42.58 -5.14
CA MET A 55 23.96 -43.13 -6.46
C MET A 55 25.05 -42.84 -7.51
N ARG A 56 25.63 -41.63 -7.51
CA ARG A 56 26.76 -41.30 -8.38
C ARG A 56 27.98 -42.19 -8.09
N GLN A 57 28.26 -42.44 -6.82
CA GLN A 57 29.37 -43.33 -6.42
C GLN A 57 29.11 -44.79 -6.82
N SER A 58 27.89 -45.28 -6.65
CA SER A 58 27.46 -46.62 -7.09
C SER A 58 27.61 -46.80 -8.60
N VAL A 59 27.17 -45.81 -9.39
CA VAL A 59 27.33 -45.83 -10.87
C VAL A 59 28.80 -45.92 -11.27
N VAL A 60 29.69 -45.20 -10.60
CA VAL A 60 31.14 -45.27 -10.86
C VAL A 60 31.70 -46.65 -10.52
N GLN A 61 31.27 -47.27 -9.41
CA GLN A 61 31.70 -48.61 -9.03
C GLN A 61 31.20 -49.68 -10.01
N VAL A 62 29.93 -49.63 -10.40
CA VAL A 62 29.34 -50.56 -11.37
C VAL A 62 30.02 -50.42 -12.72
N LYS A 63 30.31 -49.19 -13.17
CA LYS A 63 31.05 -48.94 -14.40
C LYS A 63 32.44 -49.58 -14.36
N ALA A 64 33.20 -49.38 -13.28
CA ALA A 64 34.53 -49.97 -13.15
C ALA A 64 34.49 -51.52 -13.12
N GLN A 65 33.45 -52.10 -12.53
CA GLN A 65 33.27 -53.55 -12.50
C GLN A 65 32.91 -54.11 -13.89
N LEU A 66 32.03 -53.43 -14.64
CA LEU A 66 31.66 -53.82 -16.00
C LEU A 66 32.84 -53.66 -16.97
N GLU A 67 33.61 -52.59 -16.87
CA GLU A 67 34.83 -52.40 -17.68
C GLU A 67 35.83 -53.53 -17.45
N ARG A 68 35.97 -54.01 -16.21
CA ARG A 68 36.82 -55.16 -15.88
C ARG A 68 36.30 -56.47 -16.46
N GLN A 69 34.98 -56.72 -16.36
CA GLN A 69 34.35 -57.89 -16.99
C GLN A 69 34.49 -57.90 -18.51
N ILE A 70 34.39 -56.74 -19.17
CA ILE A 70 34.60 -56.61 -20.62
C ILE A 70 36.05 -56.97 -20.99
N LEU A 71 37.03 -56.53 -20.20
CA LEU A 71 38.44 -56.86 -20.43
C LEU A 71 38.71 -58.36 -20.25
N ASP A 72 38.13 -58.98 -19.22
CA ASP A 72 38.27 -60.42 -18.97
C ASP A 72 37.62 -61.25 -20.09
N LEU A 73 36.41 -60.89 -20.53
CA LEU A 73 35.72 -61.54 -21.66
C LEU A 73 36.48 -61.36 -22.97
N ALA A 74 37.13 -60.21 -23.19
CA ALA A 74 37.97 -59.99 -24.37
C ALA A 74 39.21 -60.89 -24.35
N ALA A 75 39.82 -61.12 -23.18
CA ALA A 75 40.94 -62.02 -23.01
C ALA A 75 40.53 -63.49 -23.24
N GLU A 76 39.39 -63.92 -22.70
CA GLU A 76 38.83 -65.25 -22.93
C GLU A 76 38.51 -65.49 -24.40
N LYS A 77 37.90 -64.52 -25.08
CA LYS A 77 37.64 -64.57 -26.53
C LYS A 77 38.93 -64.74 -27.33
N ALA A 78 40.00 -64.04 -26.95
CA ALA A 78 41.31 -64.19 -27.60
C ALA A 78 41.86 -65.61 -27.40
N SER A 79 41.75 -66.18 -26.20
CA SER A 79 42.15 -67.56 -25.90
C SER A 79 41.35 -68.59 -26.71
N ALA A 80 40.01 -68.46 -26.73
CA ALA A 80 39.13 -69.37 -27.48
C ALA A 80 39.37 -69.29 -29.00
N THR A 81 39.68 -68.09 -29.51
CA THR A 81 40.03 -67.91 -30.93
C THR A 81 41.34 -68.61 -31.27
N GLN A 82 42.33 -68.56 -30.37
CA GLN A 82 43.61 -69.23 -30.53
C GLN A 82 43.48 -70.76 -30.47
N GLU A 83 42.62 -71.29 -29.59
CA GLU A 83 42.30 -72.72 -29.57
C GLU A 83 41.62 -73.17 -30.88
N CYS A 84 40.70 -72.37 -31.41
CA CYS A 84 40.04 -72.65 -32.68
C CYS A 84 41.00 -72.69 -33.87
N THR A 85 42.03 -71.84 -33.90
CA THR A 85 43.08 -71.89 -34.94
C THR A 85 43.95 -73.14 -34.82
N VAL A 86 44.29 -73.56 -33.60
CA VAL A 86 45.04 -74.81 -33.36
C VAL A 86 44.23 -76.02 -33.83
N LEU A 87 42.94 -76.09 -33.49
CA LEU A 87 42.06 -77.19 -33.92
C LEU A 87 41.88 -77.25 -35.45
N ARG A 88 41.74 -76.09 -36.11
CA ARG A 88 41.69 -76.03 -37.58
C ARG A 88 42.99 -76.49 -38.23
N ALA A 89 44.15 -76.17 -37.63
CA ALA A 89 45.44 -76.63 -38.12
C ALA A 89 45.58 -78.15 -37.99
N GLN A 90 45.19 -78.72 -36.84
CA GLN A 90 45.18 -80.18 -36.60
C GLN A 90 44.24 -80.91 -37.58
N LEU A 91 43.05 -80.38 -37.82
CA LEU A 91 42.09 -80.95 -38.77
C LEU A 91 42.64 -80.94 -40.21
N LYS A 92 43.35 -79.88 -40.60
CA LYS A 92 44.02 -79.80 -41.91
C LYS A 92 45.09 -80.88 -42.06
N THR A 93 45.90 -81.13 -41.03
CA THR A 93 46.91 -82.21 -41.04
C THR A 93 46.26 -83.61 -41.13
N ALA A 94 45.10 -83.81 -40.49
CA ALA A 94 44.33 -85.05 -40.58
C ALA A 94 43.72 -85.28 -41.98
N VAL A 95 43.28 -84.21 -42.64
CA VAL A 95 42.77 -84.26 -44.02
C VAL A 95 43.91 -84.55 -45.01
N ASP A 96 45.08 -83.94 -44.83
CA ASP A 96 46.25 -84.16 -45.69
C ASP A 96 46.79 -85.61 -45.56
N THR A 97 46.73 -86.20 -44.36
CA THR A 97 47.09 -87.62 -44.13
C THR A 97 46.07 -88.61 -44.71
N LEU A 98 44.77 -88.25 -44.76
CA LEU A 98 43.75 -89.03 -45.45
C LEU A 98 43.82 -88.91 -46.97
N ALA A 99 44.22 -87.74 -47.49
CA ALA A 99 44.47 -87.55 -48.91
C ALA A 99 45.67 -88.40 -49.39
N ALA A 100 46.72 -88.53 -48.58
CA ALA A 100 47.87 -89.40 -48.85
C ALA A 100 47.51 -90.91 -48.85
N ARG A 101 46.53 -91.33 -48.03
CA ARG A 101 46.01 -92.72 -48.03
C ARG A 101 45.11 -93.06 -49.22
N LYS A 102 44.56 -92.06 -49.91
CA LYS A 102 43.64 -92.25 -51.05
C LYS A 102 44.35 -92.40 -52.40
N THR A 103 45.65 -92.11 -52.47
CA THR A 103 46.47 -92.22 -53.70
C THR A 103 47.13 -93.60 -53.90
N GLU A 104 46.86 -94.59 -53.04
CA GLU A 104 47.58 -95.89 -53.05
C GLU A 104 46.69 -97.15 -53.16
N LYS A 105 45.47 -97.04 -53.69
CA LYS A 105 44.66 -98.22 -54.12
C LYS A 105 43.83 -97.93 -55.38
N ARG A 106 44.45 -98.11 -56.53
CA ARG A 106 43.78 -98.37 -57.81
C ARG A 106 44.64 -99.32 -58.63
N GLN A 107 44.28 -100.60 -58.69
CA GLN A 107 44.35 -101.45 -59.89
C GLN A 107 43.91 -102.90 -59.62
N ASP A 108 43.46 -103.53 -60.70
CA ASP A 108 42.93 -104.88 -60.92
C ASP A 108 41.55 -105.20 -60.32
N GLY A 109 40.56 -105.69 -61.07
CA GLY A 109 40.53 -106.17 -62.45
C GLY A 109 39.54 -107.33 -62.54
N THR A 110 38.45 -107.14 -63.30
CA THR A 110 37.60 -108.15 -64.00
C THR A 110 37.08 -109.38 -63.24
N GLU A 111 35.75 -109.55 -63.16
CA GLU A 111 34.98 -110.61 -63.87
C GLU A 111 33.45 -110.55 -63.61
N PRO A 112 32.61 -111.10 -64.51
CA PRO A 112 31.19 -110.77 -64.65
C PRO A 112 30.31 -111.70 -63.80
N SER A 113 29.96 -111.22 -62.60
CA SER A 113 28.88 -111.80 -61.77
C SER A 113 28.37 -110.77 -60.75
N ALA A 114 29.20 -109.78 -60.43
CA ALA A 114 28.84 -108.61 -59.64
C ALA A 114 27.87 -107.66 -60.36
N ALA A 115 27.82 -107.62 -61.70
CA ALA A 115 27.00 -106.66 -62.44
C ALA A 115 25.49 -106.80 -62.17
N GLU A 116 24.99 -108.01 -61.88
CA GLU A 116 23.57 -108.25 -61.59
C GLU A 116 23.23 -108.00 -60.11
N GLN A 117 24.16 -108.29 -59.19
CA GLN A 117 24.06 -107.87 -57.79
C GLN A 117 24.24 -106.36 -57.61
N GLU A 118 25.07 -105.71 -58.43
CA GLU A 118 25.19 -104.25 -58.52
C GLU A 118 23.93 -103.63 -59.14
N LEU A 119 23.24 -104.32 -60.05
CA LEU A 119 21.97 -103.84 -60.59
C LEU A 119 20.81 -104.02 -59.59
N ILE A 120 20.84 -105.09 -58.77
CA ILE A 120 19.92 -105.27 -57.64
C ILE A 120 20.23 -104.25 -56.52
N GLN A 121 21.50 -104.01 -56.20
CA GLN A 121 21.91 -102.95 -55.27
C GLN A 121 21.56 -101.57 -55.81
N ALA A 122 21.77 -101.31 -57.10
CA ALA A 122 21.42 -100.04 -57.74
C ALA A 122 19.91 -99.84 -57.84
N ARG A 123 19.12 -100.92 -57.94
CA ARG A 123 17.64 -100.87 -57.84
C ARG A 123 17.19 -100.62 -56.41
N ALA A 124 17.76 -101.31 -55.42
CA ALA A 124 17.48 -101.08 -54.01
C ALA A 124 17.91 -99.67 -53.57
N GLU A 125 19.02 -99.18 -54.10
CA GLU A 125 19.53 -97.84 -53.87
C GLU A 125 18.70 -96.79 -54.61
N ASN A 126 18.22 -97.06 -55.83
CA ASN A 126 17.24 -96.20 -56.52
C ASN A 126 15.92 -96.11 -55.76
N GLU A 127 15.40 -97.21 -55.22
CA GLU A 127 14.18 -97.18 -54.41
C GLU A 127 14.42 -96.47 -53.07
N ARG A 128 15.57 -96.67 -52.42
CA ARG A 128 15.98 -95.90 -51.23
C ARG A 128 16.14 -94.40 -51.54
N LEU A 129 16.70 -94.04 -52.68
CA LEU A 129 16.86 -92.65 -53.12
C LEU A 129 15.50 -92.05 -53.48
N LYS A 130 14.59 -92.79 -54.11
CA LYS A 130 13.19 -92.37 -54.32
C LYS A 130 12.48 -92.13 -53.00
N SER A 131 12.60 -93.02 -52.01
CA SER A 131 12.02 -92.83 -50.68
C SER A 131 12.57 -91.57 -50.00
N LYS A 132 13.89 -91.34 -50.07
CA LYS A 132 14.52 -90.11 -49.56
C LYS A 132 14.08 -88.86 -50.31
N LEU A 133 13.84 -88.95 -51.62
CA LEU A 133 13.42 -87.83 -52.45
C LEU A 133 11.95 -87.46 -52.18
N LEU A 134 11.10 -88.47 -51.94
CA LEU A 134 9.73 -88.29 -51.45
C LEU A 134 9.72 -87.67 -50.04
N GLU A 135 10.57 -88.15 -49.13
CA GLU A 135 10.73 -87.59 -47.79
C GLU A 135 11.26 -86.14 -47.84
N GLN A 136 12.20 -85.83 -48.73
CA GLN A 136 12.64 -84.45 -48.98
C GLN A 136 11.55 -83.58 -49.59
N GLN A 137 10.71 -84.11 -50.47
CA GLN A 137 9.56 -83.39 -51.01
C GLN A 137 8.51 -83.11 -49.92
N ALA A 138 8.26 -84.07 -49.03
CA ALA A 138 7.37 -83.87 -47.87
C ALA A 138 7.94 -82.81 -46.92
N ASN A 139 9.23 -82.92 -46.57
CA ASN A 139 9.93 -81.94 -45.73
C ASN A 139 10.01 -80.54 -46.37
N ALA A 140 10.06 -80.45 -47.71
CA ALA A 140 9.98 -79.17 -48.42
C ALA A 140 8.59 -78.53 -48.31
N GLY A 141 7.53 -79.34 -48.19
CA GLY A 141 6.18 -78.88 -47.89
C GLY A 141 6.08 -78.30 -46.49
N ASP A 142 6.60 -79.02 -45.49
CA ASP A 142 6.66 -78.55 -44.10
C ASP A 142 7.50 -77.28 -43.96
N GLN A 143 8.67 -77.21 -44.63
CA GLN A 143 9.50 -76.00 -44.67
C GLN A 143 8.75 -74.78 -45.20
N LYS A 144 7.98 -74.93 -46.29
CA LYS A 144 7.17 -73.82 -46.83
C LYS A 144 6.10 -73.36 -45.84
N MET A 145 5.43 -74.29 -45.16
CA MET A 145 4.43 -73.97 -44.14
C MET A 145 5.06 -73.21 -42.96
N TYR A 146 6.22 -73.66 -42.48
CA TYR A 146 6.95 -72.93 -41.44
C TYR A 146 7.42 -71.56 -41.91
N GLU A 147 7.88 -71.42 -43.15
CA GLU A 147 8.32 -70.13 -43.70
C GLU A 147 7.16 -69.13 -43.84
N GLU A 148 5.98 -69.59 -44.26
CA GLU A 148 4.76 -68.76 -44.26
C GLU A 148 4.31 -68.37 -42.86
N LEU A 149 4.33 -69.30 -41.90
CA LEU A 149 4.03 -69.00 -40.51
C LEU A 149 5.03 -68.00 -39.91
N LEU A 150 6.32 -68.11 -40.26
CA LEU A 150 7.35 -67.18 -39.82
C LEU A 150 7.09 -65.78 -40.38
N LYS A 151 6.81 -65.66 -41.68
CA LYS A 151 6.43 -64.38 -42.32
C LYS A 151 5.17 -63.78 -41.69
N GLN A 152 4.18 -64.60 -41.37
CA GLN A 152 2.99 -64.14 -40.66
C GLN A 152 3.37 -63.57 -39.29
N LYS A 153 4.17 -64.28 -38.49
CA LYS A 153 4.59 -63.82 -37.16
C LYS A 153 5.49 -62.59 -37.20
N GLU A 154 6.36 -62.48 -38.19
CA GLU A 154 7.14 -61.26 -38.45
C GLU A 154 6.23 -60.07 -38.75
N SER A 155 5.19 -60.27 -39.55
CA SER A 155 4.21 -59.21 -39.84
C SER A 155 3.42 -58.79 -38.59
N GLU A 156 3.02 -59.74 -37.74
CA GLU A 156 2.33 -59.48 -36.47
C GLU A 156 3.25 -58.73 -35.49
N LEU A 157 4.53 -59.11 -35.38
CA LEU A 157 5.52 -58.41 -34.56
C LEU A 157 5.79 -56.99 -35.07
N ALA A 158 5.82 -56.78 -36.38
CA ALA A 158 5.98 -55.45 -36.97
C ALA A 158 4.79 -54.55 -36.63
N GLN A 159 3.56 -55.07 -36.74
CA GLN A 159 2.34 -54.32 -36.36
C GLN A 159 2.33 -53.97 -34.87
N LEU A 160 2.63 -54.93 -33.99
CA LEU A 160 2.71 -54.70 -32.55
C LEU A 160 3.82 -53.70 -32.17
N SER A 161 4.95 -53.74 -32.86
CA SER A 161 6.04 -52.78 -32.65
C SER A 161 5.61 -51.37 -33.06
N GLN A 162 4.87 -51.25 -34.15
CA GLN A 162 4.33 -49.97 -34.62
C GLN A 162 3.29 -49.41 -33.63
N THR A 163 2.37 -50.23 -33.11
CA THR A 163 1.40 -49.78 -32.12
C THR A 163 2.05 -49.41 -30.79
N LEU A 164 3.06 -50.16 -30.34
CA LEU A 164 3.85 -49.81 -29.15
C LEU A 164 4.61 -48.49 -29.33
N ALA A 165 5.16 -48.23 -30.52
CA ALA A 165 5.76 -46.93 -30.82
C ALA A 165 4.73 -45.80 -30.73
N GLY A 166 3.53 -45.99 -31.29
CA GLY A 166 2.43 -45.03 -31.18
C GLY A 166 2.04 -44.73 -29.73
N TYR A 167 1.85 -45.76 -28.90
CA TYR A 167 1.55 -45.58 -27.47
C TYR A 167 2.68 -44.88 -26.72
N LYS A 168 3.94 -45.15 -27.08
CA LYS A 168 5.09 -44.48 -26.46
C LYS A 168 5.10 -42.98 -26.76
N ASP A 169 4.79 -42.60 -28.00
CA ASP A 169 4.71 -41.20 -28.41
C ASP A 169 3.52 -40.50 -27.73
N GLU A 170 2.35 -41.16 -27.65
CA GLU A 170 1.20 -40.66 -26.89
C GLU A 170 1.53 -40.44 -25.42
N CYS A 171 2.19 -41.40 -24.76
CA CYS A 171 2.66 -41.23 -23.39
C CYS A 171 3.65 -40.06 -23.24
N GLY A 172 4.49 -39.80 -24.25
CA GLY A 172 5.39 -38.65 -24.30
C GLY A 172 4.62 -37.33 -24.30
N THR A 173 3.66 -37.19 -25.22
CA THR A 173 2.83 -35.96 -25.32
C THR A 173 1.97 -35.72 -24.08
N LEU A 174 1.43 -36.78 -23.47
CA LEU A 174 0.68 -36.68 -22.22
C LEU A 174 1.57 -36.23 -21.06
N ARG A 175 2.82 -36.69 -21.01
CA ARG A 175 3.80 -36.25 -19.99
C ARG A 175 4.14 -34.78 -20.16
N GLU A 176 4.43 -34.34 -21.38
CA GLU A 176 4.68 -32.91 -21.67
C GLU A 176 3.49 -32.04 -21.25
N LYS A 177 2.26 -32.46 -21.57
CA LYS A 177 1.04 -31.76 -21.15
C LYS A 177 0.87 -31.71 -19.64
N ILE A 178 1.24 -32.77 -18.92
CA ILE A 178 1.23 -32.77 -17.45
C ILE A 178 2.26 -31.77 -16.91
N ASP A 179 3.48 -31.76 -17.46
CA ASP A 179 4.54 -30.84 -17.03
C ASP A 179 4.16 -29.36 -17.28
N GLU A 180 3.50 -29.08 -18.40
CA GLU A 180 2.92 -27.77 -18.71
C GLU A 180 1.83 -27.38 -17.70
N MET A 181 0.88 -28.27 -17.43
CA MET A 181 -0.20 -28.02 -16.46
C MET A 181 0.34 -27.79 -15.05
N VAL A 182 1.36 -28.56 -14.64
CA VAL A 182 2.04 -28.41 -13.35
C VAL A 182 2.73 -27.05 -13.28
N SER A 183 3.44 -26.65 -14.33
CA SER A 183 4.11 -25.34 -14.40
C SER A 183 3.10 -24.19 -14.34
N ALA A 184 1.98 -24.31 -15.05
CA ALA A 184 0.89 -23.34 -15.01
C ALA A 184 0.24 -23.28 -13.62
N SER A 185 0.08 -24.42 -12.93
CA SER A 185 -0.43 -24.47 -11.56
C SER A 185 0.48 -23.72 -10.60
N PHE A 186 1.80 -23.90 -10.70
CA PHE A 186 2.76 -23.17 -9.85
C PHE A 186 2.71 -21.66 -10.09
N ALA A 187 2.62 -21.23 -11.35
CA ALA A 187 2.49 -19.81 -11.67
C ALA A 187 1.19 -19.22 -11.10
N ALA A 188 0.08 -19.97 -11.18
CA ALA A 188 -1.19 -19.57 -10.58
C ALA A 188 -1.13 -19.48 -9.05
N ASP A 189 -0.46 -20.42 -8.39
CA ASP A 189 -0.25 -20.38 -6.93
C ASP A 189 0.59 -19.18 -6.49
N GLU A 190 1.61 -18.80 -7.28
CA GLU A 190 2.41 -17.60 -7.04
C GLU A 190 1.59 -16.32 -7.19
N GLU A 191 0.75 -16.23 -8.23
CA GLU A 191 -0.17 -15.11 -8.42
C GLU A 191 -1.19 -15.01 -7.27
N ILE A 192 -1.77 -16.13 -6.84
CA ILE A 192 -2.69 -16.19 -5.70
C ILE A 192 -1.98 -15.71 -4.41
N SER A 193 -0.74 -16.12 -4.20
CA SER A 193 0.06 -15.69 -3.05
C SER A 193 0.31 -14.18 -3.06
N ALA A 194 0.68 -13.61 -4.21
CA ALA A 194 0.87 -12.17 -4.38
C ALA A 194 -0.43 -11.38 -4.12
N LEU A 195 -1.57 -11.85 -4.64
CA LEU A 195 -2.87 -11.22 -4.41
C LEU A 195 -3.29 -11.28 -2.94
N ARG A 196 -3.02 -12.38 -2.24
CA ARG A 196 -3.25 -12.48 -0.78
C ARG A 196 -2.42 -11.45 -0.01
N GLN A 197 -1.13 -11.32 -0.33
CA GLN A 197 -0.28 -10.33 0.30
C GLN A 197 -0.76 -8.90 0.02
N GLN A 198 -1.20 -8.61 -1.21
CA GLN A 198 -1.78 -7.32 -1.55
C GLN A 198 -3.06 -7.04 -0.75
N LYS A 199 -3.95 -8.03 -0.62
CA LYS A 199 -5.17 -7.95 0.18
C LYS A 199 -4.84 -7.63 1.64
N ASP A 200 -3.92 -8.37 2.25
CA ASP A 200 -3.54 -8.20 3.66
C ASP A 200 -2.94 -6.79 3.92
N ASN A 201 -2.15 -6.29 2.96
CA ASN A 201 -1.62 -4.92 3.01
C ASN A 201 -2.72 -3.86 2.94
N VAL A 202 -3.71 -4.03 2.06
CA VAL A 202 -4.86 -3.11 1.95
C VAL A 202 -5.72 -3.17 3.21
N GLU A 203 -5.98 -4.35 3.75
CA GLU A 203 -6.74 -4.55 4.98
C GLU A 203 -6.05 -3.88 6.18
N THR A 204 -4.72 -4.02 6.29
CA THR A 204 -3.93 -3.33 7.32
C THR A 204 -3.99 -1.80 7.18
N LYS A 205 -3.92 -1.28 5.95
CA LYS A 205 -4.07 0.18 5.70
C LYS A 205 -5.47 0.67 6.07
N TYR A 206 -6.50 -0.10 5.72
CA TYR A 206 -7.89 0.22 6.07
C TYR A 206 -8.11 0.25 7.58
N GLN A 207 -7.61 -0.75 8.31
CA GLN A 207 -7.70 -0.77 9.79
C GLN A 207 -7.00 0.43 10.43
N LYS A 208 -5.83 0.83 9.93
CA LYS A 208 -5.13 2.04 10.42
C LYS A 208 -5.95 3.30 10.18
N MET A 209 -6.55 3.44 9.00
CA MET A 209 -7.39 4.58 8.66
C MET A 209 -8.66 4.63 9.52
N LEU A 210 -9.29 3.47 9.77
CA LEU A 210 -10.44 3.36 10.66
C LEU A 210 -10.11 3.86 12.07
N LEU A 211 -8.97 3.42 12.63
CA LEU A 211 -8.52 3.85 13.96
C LEU A 211 -8.17 5.35 14.01
N GLN A 212 -7.60 5.91 12.94
CA GLN A 212 -7.39 7.35 12.83
C GLN A 212 -8.72 8.14 12.80
N MET A 213 -9.71 7.64 12.07
CA MET A 213 -11.04 8.24 12.01
C MET A 213 -11.75 8.19 13.37
N GLU A 214 -11.66 7.07 14.08
CA GLU A 214 -12.20 6.94 15.44
C GLU A 214 -11.55 7.94 16.41
N LYS A 215 -10.22 8.09 16.33
CA LYS A 215 -9.49 9.08 17.13
C LYS A 215 -9.94 10.52 16.81
N ALA A 216 -10.04 10.87 15.54
CA ALA A 216 -10.49 12.20 15.11
C ALA A 216 -11.94 12.49 15.56
N ASN A 217 -12.82 11.48 15.51
CA ASN A 217 -14.19 11.61 16.00
C ASN A 217 -14.25 11.84 17.52
N LEU A 218 -13.37 11.19 18.28
CA LEU A 218 -13.27 11.40 19.72
C LEU A 218 -12.76 12.81 20.05
N GLU A 219 -11.70 13.27 19.39
CA GLU A 219 -11.21 14.65 19.53
C GLU A 219 -12.28 15.69 19.16
N LEU A 220 -13.07 15.43 18.11
CA LEU A 220 -14.18 16.31 17.71
C LEU A 220 -15.31 16.31 18.74
N ALA A 221 -15.60 15.19 19.38
CA ALA A 221 -16.58 15.11 20.45
C ALA A 221 -16.14 15.91 21.69
N GLU A 222 -14.86 15.78 22.08
CA GLU A 222 -14.27 16.59 23.16
C GLU A 222 -14.35 18.09 22.85
N LYS A 223 -14.00 18.51 21.63
CA LYS A 223 -14.10 19.92 21.23
C LYS A 223 -15.52 20.45 21.23
N LYS A 224 -16.50 19.64 20.84
CA LYS A 224 -17.92 20.02 20.95
C LYS A 224 -18.34 20.23 22.40
N GLN A 225 -17.86 19.38 23.31
CA GLN A 225 -18.12 19.53 24.73
C GLN A 225 -17.47 20.81 25.28
N ASP A 226 -16.19 21.06 24.94
CA ASP A 226 -15.47 22.28 25.33
C ASP A 226 -16.23 23.55 24.90
N ILE A 227 -16.76 23.56 23.67
CA ILE A 227 -17.55 24.68 23.14
C ILE A 227 -18.86 24.84 23.93
N SER A 228 -19.58 23.76 24.19
CA SER A 228 -20.82 23.81 24.97
C SER A 228 -20.58 24.34 26.39
N ASP A 229 -19.51 23.92 27.05
CA ASP A 229 -19.11 24.41 28.38
C ASP A 229 -18.69 25.88 28.34
N ALA A 230 -18.09 26.34 27.24
CA ALA A 230 -17.75 27.75 27.04
C ALA A 230 -19.01 28.61 26.81
N GLU A 231 -19.99 28.12 26.05
CA GLU A 231 -21.28 28.79 25.83
C GLU A 231 -22.06 28.94 27.14
N ILE A 232 -22.10 27.89 27.98
CA ILE A 232 -22.73 27.96 29.31
C ILE A 232 -22.05 29.02 30.18
N ARG A 233 -20.71 29.05 30.20
CA ARG A 233 -19.94 30.06 30.95
C ARG A 233 -20.18 31.48 30.44
N LEU A 234 -20.28 31.64 29.12
CA LEU A 234 -20.59 32.93 28.51
C LEU A 234 -21.98 33.41 28.93
N GLU A 235 -22.97 32.52 28.92
CA GLU A 235 -24.34 32.85 29.30
C GLU A 235 -24.45 33.23 30.79
N GLN A 236 -23.76 32.50 31.67
CA GLN A 236 -23.65 32.88 33.08
C GLN A 236 -23.02 34.26 33.26
N LYS A 237 -22.00 34.61 32.46
CA LYS A 237 -21.35 35.92 32.52
C LYS A 237 -22.25 37.05 32.03
N LYS A 238 -23.07 36.80 31.00
CA LYS A 238 -24.10 37.75 30.56
C LYS A 238 -25.12 38.02 31.67
N GLN A 239 -25.64 36.96 32.30
CA GLN A 239 -26.58 37.10 33.42
C GLN A 239 -25.98 37.92 34.59
N GLN A 240 -24.71 37.68 34.93
CA GLN A 240 -24.00 38.47 35.95
C GLN A 240 -23.87 39.95 35.55
N LEU A 241 -23.62 40.23 34.27
CA LEU A 241 -23.52 41.59 33.76
C LEU A 241 -24.87 42.30 33.81
N ASP A 242 -25.95 41.63 33.41
CA ASP A 242 -27.31 42.17 33.48
C ASP A 242 -27.72 42.51 34.92
N GLU A 243 -27.36 41.66 35.89
CA GLU A 243 -27.63 41.92 37.30
C GLU A 243 -26.82 43.11 37.84
N LEU A 244 -25.53 43.21 37.49
CA LEU A 244 -24.71 44.38 37.85
C LEU A 244 -25.23 45.67 37.21
N GLN A 245 -25.70 45.60 35.97
CA GLN A 245 -26.30 46.75 35.28
C GLN A 245 -27.57 47.20 35.99
N SER A 246 -28.43 46.27 36.41
CA SER A 246 -29.63 46.59 37.21
C SER A 246 -29.27 47.26 38.53
N GLN A 247 -28.25 46.74 39.25
CA GLN A 247 -27.76 47.35 40.49
C GLN A 247 -27.21 48.77 40.27
N LEU A 248 -26.47 48.98 39.18
CA LEU A 248 -25.95 50.29 38.80
C LEU A 248 -27.08 51.30 38.55
N ASP A 249 -28.12 50.89 37.83
CA ASP A 249 -29.26 51.76 37.52
C ASP A 249 -30.08 52.09 38.78
N GLN A 250 -30.25 51.13 39.70
CA GLN A 250 -30.83 51.41 41.02
C GLN A 250 -29.99 52.41 41.82
N ALA A 251 -28.67 52.26 41.82
CA ALA A 251 -27.77 53.18 42.52
C ALA A 251 -27.81 54.59 41.93
N LYS A 252 -27.92 54.72 40.60
CA LYS A 252 -28.11 56.03 39.93
C LYS A 252 -29.41 56.70 40.36
N LEU A 253 -30.53 55.96 40.39
CA LEU A 253 -31.82 56.50 40.84
C LEU A 253 -31.74 56.98 42.29
N TYR A 254 -31.11 56.21 43.18
CA TYR A 254 -30.90 56.61 44.57
C TYR A 254 -30.03 57.87 44.70
N LEU A 255 -28.98 57.98 43.87
CA LEU A 255 -28.15 59.18 43.82
C LEU A 255 -28.91 60.41 43.31
N GLU A 256 -29.79 60.25 42.32
CA GLU A 256 -30.65 61.35 41.83
C GLU A 256 -31.64 61.79 42.90
N GLU A 257 -32.26 60.85 43.62
CA GLU A 257 -33.18 61.16 44.71
C GLU A 257 -32.48 61.91 45.85
N THR A 258 -31.30 61.43 46.27
CA THR A 258 -30.52 62.10 47.34
C THR A 258 -30.02 63.47 46.91
N ARG A 259 -29.64 63.67 45.64
CA ARG A 259 -29.30 65.00 45.09
C ARG A 259 -30.50 65.95 45.13
N ALA A 260 -31.69 65.49 44.72
CA ALA A 260 -32.90 66.30 44.78
C ALA A 260 -33.27 66.68 46.23
N GLN A 261 -33.10 65.75 47.17
CA GLN A 261 -33.29 66.04 48.60
C GLN A 261 -32.27 67.07 49.12
N LEU A 262 -31.02 67.00 48.69
CA LEU A 262 -29.98 67.96 49.05
C LEU A 262 -30.33 69.36 48.51
N GLU A 263 -30.72 69.47 47.24
CA GLU A 263 -31.11 70.74 46.62
C GLU A 263 -32.30 71.39 47.33
N LEU A 264 -33.29 70.59 47.74
CA LEU A 264 -34.41 71.07 48.55
C LEU A 264 -33.93 71.61 49.91
N LYS A 265 -32.96 70.95 50.54
CA LYS A 265 -32.38 71.41 51.82
C LYS A 265 -31.57 72.69 51.65
N ASP A 266 -30.81 72.82 50.57
CA ASP A 266 -30.07 74.05 50.26
C ASP A 266 -31.03 75.22 50.02
N GLN A 267 -32.15 75.00 49.32
CA GLN A 267 -33.21 76.01 49.16
C GLN A 267 -33.80 76.42 50.52
N GLN A 268 -34.13 75.46 51.39
CA GLN A 268 -34.62 75.74 52.75
C GLN A 268 -33.61 76.54 53.58
N LEU A 269 -32.32 76.22 53.48
CA LEU A 269 -31.27 76.98 54.16
C LEU A 269 -31.14 78.41 53.62
N ALA A 270 -31.21 78.60 52.31
CA ALA A 270 -31.18 79.92 51.68
C ALA A 270 -32.38 80.79 52.12
N GLU A 271 -33.59 80.21 52.20
CA GLU A 271 -34.77 80.91 52.71
C GLU A 271 -34.61 81.34 54.18
N ILE A 272 -34.08 80.46 55.03
CA ILE A 272 -33.82 80.77 56.45
C ILE A 272 -32.76 81.87 56.56
N GLN A 273 -31.69 81.81 55.76
CA GLN A 273 -30.64 82.84 55.72
C GLN A 273 -31.21 84.19 55.29
N ALA A 274 -31.99 84.25 54.21
CA ALA A 274 -32.63 85.48 53.75
C ALA A 274 -33.60 86.07 54.80
N ARG A 275 -34.35 85.21 55.50
CA ARG A 275 -35.22 85.65 56.60
C ARG A 275 -34.41 86.22 57.76
N LEU A 276 -33.34 85.54 58.18
CA LEU A 276 -32.47 86.00 59.25
C LEU A 276 -31.83 87.35 58.89
N GLU A 277 -31.36 87.51 57.66
CA GLU A 277 -30.78 88.76 57.19
C GLU A 277 -31.83 89.89 57.16
N SER A 278 -33.06 89.62 56.75
CA SER A 278 -34.17 90.57 56.85
C SER A 278 -34.49 90.97 58.29
N GLU A 279 -34.50 90.00 59.22
CA GLU A 279 -34.70 90.26 60.65
C GLU A 279 -33.55 91.08 61.25
N LEU A 280 -32.29 90.82 60.84
CA LEU A 280 -31.12 91.61 61.22
C LEU A 280 -31.21 93.04 60.67
N GLN A 281 -31.53 93.22 59.39
CA GLN A 281 -31.74 94.54 58.79
C GLN A 281 -32.86 95.31 59.48
N ALA A 282 -33.99 94.65 59.79
CA ALA A 282 -35.07 95.26 60.54
C ALA A 282 -34.61 95.68 61.95
N ARG A 283 -33.82 94.83 62.62
CA ARG A 283 -33.24 95.13 63.93
C ARG A 283 -32.23 96.28 63.86
N GLU A 284 -31.39 96.34 62.84
CA GLU A 284 -30.45 97.45 62.58
C GLU A 284 -31.21 98.74 62.30
N TYR A 285 -32.28 98.70 61.50
CA TYR A 285 -33.16 99.84 61.28
C TYR A 285 -33.79 100.32 62.61
N TRP A 286 -34.29 99.40 63.44
CA TRP A 286 -34.77 99.75 64.77
C TRP A 286 -33.67 100.32 65.66
N HIS A 287 -32.46 99.75 65.63
CA HIS A 287 -31.31 100.28 66.34
C HIS A 287 -30.93 101.68 65.86
N MET A 288 -30.98 101.95 64.56
CA MET A 288 -30.76 103.28 63.98
C MET A 288 -31.84 104.25 64.42
N VAL A 289 -33.13 103.87 64.38
CA VAL A 289 -34.23 104.73 64.86
C VAL A 289 -34.13 104.98 66.37
N THR A 290 -33.70 103.98 67.17
CA THR A 290 -33.44 104.18 68.61
C THR A 290 -32.19 105.02 68.86
N ASN A 291 -31.14 104.84 68.05
CA ASN A 291 -29.93 105.64 68.13
C ASN A 291 -30.20 107.07 67.67
N GLU A 292 -31.02 107.34 66.65
CA GLU A 292 -31.45 108.69 66.26
C GLU A 292 -32.32 109.35 67.36
N LEU A 293 -33.10 108.56 68.09
CA LEU A 293 -33.81 109.00 69.30
C LEU A 293 -32.86 109.30 70.48
N ASP A 294 -31.75 108.56 70.62
CA ASP A 294 -30.73 108.74 71.66
C ASP A 294 -29.64 109.79 71.29
N GLU A 295 -29.32 109.96 70.00
CA GLU A 295 -28.39 110.92 69.40
C GLU A 295 -29.01 112.33 69.30
N GLY A 296 -30.31 112.46 69.54
CA GLY A 296 -30.95 113.72 69.97
C GLY A 296 -30.44 114.24 71.33
N ARG A 297 -29.57 113.50 72.04
CA ARG A 297 -28.85 113.93 73.25
C ARG A 297 -27.39 113.46 73.28
N ARG A 298 -26.52 114.02 72.42
CA ARG A 298 -25.19 114.55 72.82
C ARG A 298 -24.40 115.11 71.64
N THR A 299 -23.52 116.02 72.02
CA THR A 299 -22.64 116.88 71.22
C THR A 299 -21.43 116.15 70.62
N PRO A 300 -20.77 116.78 69.63
CA PRO A 300 -19.79 116.16 68.75
C PRO A 300 -18.36 116.30 69.30
N GLU A 301 -17.71 115.18 69.59
CA GLU A 301 -16.25 115.06 69.78
C GLU A 301 -15.87 113.60 69.48
N ASP A 302 -14.75 113.43 68.78
CA ASP A 302 -14.03 112.17 68.52
C ASP A 302 -14.41 111.33 67.29
N TRP A 303 -14.13 111.86 66.09
CA TRP A 303 -13.62 111.04 64.98
C TRP A 303 -12.10 111.23 64.87
N GLN A 304 -11.40 110.66 65.85
CA GLN A 304 -9.99 110.31 65.71
C GLN A 304 -9.86 108.81 65.89
N GLU A 305 -8.93 108.22 65.13
CA GLU A 305 -8.48 106.83 65.13
C GLU A 305 -9.28 105.91 64.18
N GLY A 306 -8.87 105.72 62.92
CA GLY A 306 -7.52 105.28 62.57
C GLY A 306 -7.26 103.81 62.91
N ILE A 307 -8.30 102.94 63.00
CA ILE A 307 -8.14 101.50 63.29
C ILE A 307 -8.85 100.57 62.26
N SER A 308 -9.35 101.08 61.13
CA SER A 308 -10.03 100.23 60.12
C SER A 308 -9.11 99.68 59.01
N GLY A 309 -7.99 100.35 58.72
CA GLY A 309 -7.11 99.98 57.60
C GLY A 309 -6.28 98.71 57.82
N GLU A 310 -5.66 98.56 58.99
CA GLU A 310 -4.74 97.43 59.25
C GLU A 310 -5.47 96.09 59.35
N LYS A 311 -6.64 96.05 60.00
CA LYS A 311 -7.48 94.83 60.07
C LYS A 311 -8.03 94.43 58.70
N LEU A 312 -8.36 95.40 57.85
CA LEU A 312 -8.78 95.14 56.48
C LEU A 312 -7.62 94.60 55.64
N ILE A 313 -6.42 95.16 55.80
CA ILE A 313 -5.20 94.66 55.14
C ILE A 313 -4.89 93.23 55.59
N GLU A 314 -4.98 92.94 56.89
CA GLU A 314 -4.70 91.61 57.44
C GLU A 314 -5.75 90.57 56.98
N SER A 315 -7.03 90.95 56.92
CA SER A 315 -8.10 90.14 56.33
C SER A 315 -7.88 89.87 54.84
N LEU A 316 -7.47 90.88 54.07
CA LEU A 316 -7.17 90.72 52.65
C LEU A 316 -5.96 89.80 52.45
N TYR A 317 -4.91 89.92 53.26
CA TYR A 317 -3.75 89.00 53.20
C TYR A 317 -4.14 87.55 53.49
N MET A 318 -5.01 87.31 54.47
CA MET A 318 -5.52 85.96 54.75
C MET A 318 -6.34 85.40 53.59
N GLN A 319 -7.20 86.21 52.97
CA GLN A 319 -7.97 85.81 51.78
C GLN A 319 -7.05 85.54 50.58
N PHE A 320 -6.02 86.37 50.35
CA PHE A 320 -5.05 86.13 49.29
C PHE A 320 -4.22 84.87 49.53
N SER A 321 -3.88 84.57 50.79
CA SER A 321 -3.19 83.31 51.14
C SER A 321 -4.07 82.10 50.83
N GLN A 322 -5.33 82.12 51.24
CA GLN A 322 -6.28 81.04 50.94
C GLN A 322 -6.51 80.88 49.43
N LEU A 323 -6.61 82.00 48.71
CA LEU A 323 -6.75 81.99 47.25
C LEU A 323 -5.49 81.42 46.57
N ARG A 324 -4.30 81.71 47.11
CA ARG A 324 -3.06 81.12 46.62
C ARG A 324 -3.01 79.61 46.84
N ASP A 325 -3.38 79.14 48.03
CA ASP A 325 -3.38 77.71 48.35
C ASP A 325 -4.38 76.94 47.48
N THR A 326 -5.56 77.50 47.24
CA THR A 326 -6.55 76.92 46.31
C THR A 326 -6.07 76.89 44.87
N VAL A 327 -5.37 77.94 44.40
CA VAL A 327 -4.75 77.96 43.06
C VAL A 327 -3.67 76.89 42.94
N ASP A 328 -2.83 76.71 43.96
CA ASP A 328 -1.77 75.70 43.92
C ASP A 328 -2.34 74.27 44.00
N TYR A 329 -3.41 74.05 44.77
CA TYR A 329 -4.18 72.80 44.74
C TYR A 329 -4.79 72.52 43.35
N GLN A 330 -5.39 73.53 42.72
CA GLN A 330 -5.94 73.40 41.36
C GLN A 330 -4.85 73.08 40.32
N LYS A 331 -3.66 73.67 40.42
CA LYS A 331 -2.52 73.31 39.55
C LYS A 331 -2.11 71.85 39.73
N SER A 332 -2.11 71.33 40.96
CA SER A 332 -1.82 69.91 41.22
C SER A 332 -2.83 69.00 40.52
N ILE A 333 -4.12 69.32 40.61
CA ILE A 333 -5.18 68.56 39.90
C ILE A 333 -5.01 68.65 38.38
N ILE A 334 -4.67 69.83 37.85
CA ILE A 334 -4.45 70.00 36.41
C ILE A 334 -3.29 69.13 35.94
N SER A 335 -2.18 69.11 36.67
CA SER A 335 -1.02 68.27 36.33
C SER A 335 -1.35 66.78 36.37
N GLU A 336 -2.15 66.32 37.34
CA GLU A 336 -2.62 64.94 37.41
C GLU A 336 -3.53 64.58 36.21
N LYS A 337 -4.46 65.48 35.85
CA LYS A 337 -5.32 65.31 34.68
C LYS A 337 -4.52 65.27 33.37
N GLU A 338 -3.49 66.11 33.22
CA GLU A 338 -2.60 66.09 32.07
C GLU A 338 -1.84 64.76 31.97
N SER A 339 -1.38 64.20 33.09
CA SER A 339 -0.76 62.87 33.12
C SER A 339 -1.73 61.76 32.72
N LEU A 340 -2.98 61.82 33.18
CA LEU A 340 -4.02 60.84 32.78
C LEU A 340 -4.34 60.95 31.29
N LEU A 341 -4.45 62.17 30.75
CA LEU A 341 -4.67 62.39 29.32
C LEU A 341 -3.53 61.82 28.47
N ALA A 342 -2.28 61.94 28.92
CA ALA A 342 -1.14 61.31 28.26
C ALA A 342 -1.26 59.78 28.24
N GLN A 343 -1.63 59.16 29.38
CA GLN A 343 -1.84 57.71 29.45
C GLN A 343 -2.97 57.23 28.54
N PHE A 344 -4.10 57.96 28.49
CA PHE A 344 -5.19 57.62 27.56
C PHE A 344 -4.76 57.69 26.10
N LYS A 345 -3.96 58.70 25.74
CA LYS A 345 -3.42 58.83 24.39
C LYS A 345 -2.49 57.67 24.03
N ASP A 346 -1.67 57.20 24.98
CA ASP A 346 -0.81 56.05 24.78
C ASP A 346 -1.62 54.75 24.60
N LEU A 347 -2.67 54.55 25.41
CA LEU A 347 -3.61 53.43 25.25
C LEU A 347 -4.36 53.47 23.91
N GLU A 348 -4.79 54.66 23.46
CA GLU A 348 -5.39 54.82 22.13
C GLU A 348 -4.43 54.42 21.01
N ASN A 349 -3.15 54.81 21.11
CA ASN A 349 -2.13 54.42 20.15
C ASN A 349 -1.87 52.90 20.18
N GLU A 350 -1.83 52.29 21.35
CA GLU A 350 -1.65 50.84 21.51
C GLU A 350 -2.84 50.07 20.91
N THR A 351 -4.07 50.49 21.20
CA THR A 351 -5.27 49.87 20.63
C THR A 351 -5.35 50.05 19.11
N ALA A 352 -4.88 51.19 18.57
CA ALA A 352 -4.76 51.38 17.12
C ALA A 352 -3.74 50.41 16.49
N ALA A 353 -2.59 50.20 17.12
CA ALA A 353 -1.58 49.23 16.66
C ALA A 353 -2.13 47.79 16.69
N LEU A 354 -2.82 47.39 17.76
CA LEU A 354 -3.44 46.07 17.87
C LEU A 354 -4.55 45.85 16.82
N ARG A 355 -5.33 46.89 16.49
CA ARG A 355 -6.30 46.80 15.38
C ARG A 355 -5.62 46.57 14.04
N GLN A 356 -4.52 47.28 13.77
CA GLN A 356 -3.74 47.10 12.55
C GLN A 356 -3.13 45.69 12.46
N GLU A 357 -2.61 45.16 13.56
CA GLU A 357 -2.08 43.79 13.62
C GLU A 357 -3.17 42.74 13.36
N ASN A 358 -4.37 42.93 13.94
CA ASN A 358 -5.51 42.05 13.67
C ASN A 358 -5.96 42.09 12.20
N GLU A 359 -5.97 43.26 11.56
CA GLU A 359 -6.28 43.36 10.12
C GLU A 359 -5.22 42.66 9.27
N ASN A 360 -3.93 42.79 9.62
CA ASN A 360 -2.87 42.02 8.97
C ASN A 360 -3.05 40.51 9.16
N ALA A 361 -3.39 40.07 10.37
CA ALA A 361 -3.65 38.66 10.66
C ALA A 361 -4.86 38.12 9.87
N LYS A 362 -5.94 38.89 9.76
CA LYS A 362 -7.10 38.55 8.90
C LYS A 362 -6.69 38.40 7.44
N SER A 363 -5.86 39.31 6.93
CA SER A 363 -5.35 39.23 5.55
C SER A 363 -4.52 37.97 5.32
N VAL A 364 -3.64 37.62 6.26
CA VAL A 364 -2.86 36.37 6.20
C VAL A 364 -3.78 35.15 6.24
N ILE A 365 -4.75 35.10 7.15
CA ILE A 365 -5.73 34.01 7.23
C ILE A 365 -6.50 33.87 5.91
N ALA A 366 -6.93 34.97 5.30
CA ALA A 366 -7.62 34.95 4.01
C ALA A 366 -6.74 34.39 2.89
N SER A 367 -5.46 34.79 2.82
CA SER A 367 -4.51 34.25 1.83
C SER A 367 -4.25 32.75 2.04
N LEU A 368 -4.11 32.29 3.29
CA LEU A 368 -3.94 30.88 3.61
C LEU A 368 -5.17 30.07 3.22
N LYS A 369 -6.36 30.59 3.48
CA LYS A 369 -7.61 29.95 3.06
C LYS A 369 -7.69 29.79 1.54
N SER A 370 -7.33 30.83 0.78
CA SER A 370 -7.24 30.77 -0.69
C SER A 370 -6.26 29.68 -1.15
N SER A 371 -5.06 29.64 -0.57
CA SER A 371 -4.08 28.62 -0.93
C SER A 371 -4.53 27.19 -0.58
N PHE A 372 -5.31 27.04 0.50
CA PHE A 372 -5.86 25.73 0.87
C PHE A 372 -6.97 25.30 -0.08
N GLU A 373 -7.81 26.23 -0.54
CA GLU A 373 -8.81 25.99 -1.57
C GLU A 373 -8.14 25.56 -2.90
N GLU A 374 -7.08 26.24 -3.33
CA GLU A 374 -6.30 25.86 -4.52
C GLU A 374 -5.72 24.43 -4.41
N VAL A 375 -5.14 24.08 -3.26
CA VAL A 375 -4.58 22.73 -3.04
C VAL A 375 -5.68 21.66 -3.02
N MET A 376 -6.86 21.95 -2.46
CA MET A 376 -7.98 21.02 -2.50
C MET A 376 -8.49 20.81 -3.93
N GLU A 377 -8.59 21.87 -4.72
CA GLU A 377 -8.99 21.79 -6.13
C GLU A 377 -7.99 20.95 -6.95
N GLU A 378 -6.68 21.16 -6.76
CA GLU A 378 -5.65 20.34 -7.41
C GLU A 378 -5.74 18.86 -7.00
N MET A 379 -6.02 18.58 -5.73
CA MET A 379 -6.18 17.21 -5.23
C MET A 379 -7.42 16.53 -5.84
N ASP A 380 -8.52 17.27 -6.00
CA ASP A 380 -9.73 16.78 -6.65
C ASP A 380 -9.49 16.50 -8.14
N GLU A 381 -8.79 17.39 -8.86
CA GLU A 381 -8.38 17.15 -10.26
C GLU A 381 -7.49 15.92 -10.42
N GLN A 382 -6.52 15.74 -9.52
CA GLN A 382 -5.65 14.56 -9.52
C GLN A 382 -6.44 13.27 -9.25
N SER A 383 -7.40 13.31 -8.31
CA SER A 383 -8.30 12.21 -8.00
C SER A 383 -9.17 11.83 -9.20
N GLU A 384 -9.75 12.82 -9.89
CA GLU A 384 -10.50 12.58 -11.12
C GLU A 384 -9.63 11.95 -12.22
N THR A 385 -8.43 12.48 -12.41
CA THR A 385 -7.48 11.98 -13.42
C THR A 385 -7.12 10.52 -13.14
N LEU A 386 -6.86 10.18 -11.87
CA LEU A 386 -6.62 8.81 -11.43
C LEU A 386 -7.84 7.91 -11.67
N ASN A 387 -9.05 8.37 -11.36
CA ASN A 387 -10.29 7.63 -11.59
C ASN A 387 -10.54 7.37 -13.08
N ARG A 388 -10.24 8.35 -13.95
CA ARG A 388 -10.29 8.17 -15.42
C ARG A 388 -9.28 7.12 -15.87
N TYR A 389 -8.06 7.15 -15.35
CA TYR A 389 -7.03 6.15 -15.65
C TYR A 389 -7.46 4.74 -15.22
N ILE A 390 -7.96 4.58 -13.99
CA ILE A 390 -8.47 3.29 -13.49
C ILE A 390 -9.61 2.78 -14.37
N SER A 391 -10.53 3.67 -14.77
CA SER A 391 -11.66 3.32 -15.63
C SER A 391 -11.21 2.86 -17.02
N ARG A 392 -10.23 3.56 -17.63
CA ARG A 392 -9.61 3.14 -18.90
C ARG A 392 -8.92 1.78 -18.76
N SER A 393 -8.07 1.61 -17.75
CA SER A 393 -7.37 0.35 -17.49
C SER A 393 -8.35 -0.82 -17.29
N ARG A 394 -9.48 -0.59 -16.61
CA ARG A 394 -10.53 -1.60 -16.43
C ARG A 394 -11.18 -1.97 -17.77
N LYS A 395 -11.49 -0.98 -18.60
CA LYS A 395 -12.05 -1.19 -19.94
C LYS A 395 -11.09 -1.97 -20.84
N ASP A 396 -9.81 -1.61 -20.85
CA ASP A 396 -8.77 -2.30 -21.63
C ASP A 396 -8.61 -3.76 -21.18
N ARG A 397 -8.69 -4.01 -19.86
CA ARG A 397 -8.64 -5.36 -19.30
C ARG A 397 -9.85 -6.19 -19.73
N GLU A 398 -11.05 -5.62 -19.77
CA GLU A 398 -12.25 -6.30 -20.27
C GLU A 398 -12.20 -6.53 -21.80
N LEU A 399 -11.63 -5.59 -22.56
CA LEU A 399 -11.39 -5.77 -24.00
C LEU A 399 -10.38 -6.89 -24.26
N LEU A 400 -9.29 -6.95 -23.50
CA LEU A 400 -8.32 -8.04 -23.57
C LEU A 400 -8.97 -9.38 -23.19
N LYS A 401 -9.81 -9.40 -22.15
CA LYS A 401 -10.53 -10.59 -21.71
C LYS A 401 -11.52 -11.09 -22.76
N THR A 402 -12.25 -10.19 -23.41
CA THR A 402 -13.15 -10.54 -24.53
C THR A 402 -12.37 -11.04 -25.75
N ALA A 403 -11.25 -10.41 -26.10
CA ALA A 403 -10.34 -10.87 -27.15
C ALA A 403 -9.71 -12.25 -26.87
N LEU A 404 -9.35 -12.54 -25.62
CA LEU A 404 -8.86 -13.86 -25.20
C LEU A 404 -9.96 -14.93 -25.29
N ASN A 405 -11.17 -14.61 -24.82
CA ASN A 405 -12.30 -15.52 -24.88
C ASN A 405 -12.76 -15.81 -26.31
N SER A 406 -12.68 -14.85 -27.23
CA SER A 406 -12.96 -15.07 -28.65
C SER A 406 -11.86 -15.89 -29.35
N ARG A 407 -10.62 -15.85 -28.86
CA ARG A 407 -9.52 -16.70 -29.32
C ARG A 407 -9.57 -18.14 -28.78
N HIS A 408 -10.38 -18.39 -27.75
CA HIS A 408 -10.63 -19.73 -27.16
C HIS A 408 -11.94 -20.36 -27.60
N LYS A 409 -12.66 -19.73 -28.55
CA LYS A 409 -13.76 -20.39 -29.25
C LYS A 409 -13.16 -21.32 -30.32
N PRO A 410 -13.39 -22.64 -30.28
CA PRO A 410 -12.89 -23.54 -31.32
C PRO A 410 -13.52 -23.13 -32.66
N LEU A 411 -12.69 -23.06 -33.71
CA LEU A 411 -13.17 -22.94 -35.09
C LEU A 411 -14.26 -23.99 -35.32
N PRO A 412 -15.47 -23.62 -35.77
CA PRO A 412 -16.25 -24.57 -36.54
C PRO A 412 -15.57 -24.71 -37.89
N ASP A 413 -15.18 -25.94 -38.22
CA ASP A 413 -14.78 -26.35 -39.56
C ASP A 413 -15.82 -25.87 -40.57
N ASN A 414 -15.49 -24.84 -41.36
CA ASN A 414 -16.16 -24.63 -42.64
C ASN A 414 -15.23 -23.92 -43.63
N PRO A 415 -14.76 -24.61 -44.69
CA PRO A 415 -13.83 -24.05 -45.66
C PRO A 415 -14.62 -23.37 -46.80
N GLU A 416 -15.12 -22.15 -46.62
CA GLU A 416 -15.74 -21.44 -47.76
C GLU A 416 -15.74 -19.89 -47.71
N GLN A 417 -14.81 -19.25 -46.99
CA GLN A 417 -14.70 -17.77 -47.02
C GLN A 417 -13.25 -17.26 -47.09
N ALA A 418 -12.46 -17.85 -47.99
CA ALA A 418 -11.14 -17.34 -48.39
C ALA A 418 -11.18 -16.45 -49.66
N ALA A 419 -12.33 -15.87 -50.00
CA ALA A 419 -12.49 -15.03 -51.19
C ALA A 419 -13.32 -13.78 -50.91
N GLN A 420 -12.76 -12.86 -50.12
CA GLN A 420 -13.08 -11.42 -50.17
C GLN A 420 -12.00 -10.63 -49.41
N GLN A 421 -10.77 -10.73 -49.93
CA GLN A 421 -9.81 -9.63 -49.81
C GLN A 421 -10.22 -8.60 -50.88
N GLY A 422 -10.69 -7.43 -50.47
CA GLY A 422 -10.97 -6.33 -51.40
C GLY A 422 -12.14 -5.46 -50.99
N SER A 423 -11.97 -4.65 -49.94
CA SER A 423 -12.51 -3.28 -49.84
C SER A 423 -12.14 -2.72 -48.46
N LEU A 424 -11.11 -1.88 -48.44
CA LEU A 424 -11.03 -0.82 -47.44
C LEU A 424 -12.25 0.09 -47.61
N PRO A 425 -12.82 0.58 -46.50
CA PRO A 425 -13.29 1.95 -46.46
C PRO A 425 -12.27 2.78 -45.69
N GLU A 426 -11.79 3.81 -46.39
CA GLU A 426 -11.51 5.12 -45.83
C GLU A 426 -12.57 5.48 -44.79
N ASP A 427 -12.11 5.93 -43.62
CA ASP A 427 -12.80 6.80 -42.65
C ASP A 427 -12.34 6.40 -41.25
N LEU A 428 -11.19 6.93 -40.84
CA LEU A 428 -10.83 7.24 -39.45
C LEU A 428 -9.56 8.12 -39.48
N GLU A 429 -9.66 9.21 -40.24
CA GLU A 429 -8.74 10.35 -40.25
C GLU A 429 -9.51 11.53 -39.66
N ALA A 430 -9.55 11.62 -38.33
CA ALA A 430 -9.90 12.82 -37.55
C ALA A 430 -9.82 12.51 -36.05
N ALA A 431 -8.61 12.55 -35.51
CA ALA A 431 -8.35 12.85 -34.10
C ALA A 431 -6.88 13.28 -33.96
N ASP A 432 -6.58 14.43 -34.56
CA ASP A 432 -5.62 15.37 -33.98
C ASP A 432 -6.12 15.69 -32.57
N GLU A 433 -5.40 15.27 -31.54
CA GLU A 433 -5.11 16.14 -30.40
C GLU A 433 -3.67 15.85 -29.96
N ASP A 434 -2.92 16.95 -29.86
CA ASP A 434 -1.49 17.05 -29.66
C ASP A 434 -0.92 16.15 -28.54
N PRO A 435 0.31 15.65 -28.69
CA PRO A 435 1.06 15.17 -27.53
C PRO A 435 1.32 16.35 -26.59
N PRO A 436 1.07 16.26 -25.27
CA PRO A 436 1.52 17.29 -24.37
C PRO A 436 3.05 17.29 -24.40
N SER A 437 3.60 18.43 -24.79
CA SER A 437 5.01 18.77 -24.80
C SER A 437 5.67 18.29 -23.51
N GLU A 438 6.73 17.49 -23.66
CA GLU A 438 7.75 17.27 -22.63
C GLU A 438 8.50 18.58 -22.37
N GLU A 439 7.84 19.56 -21.74
CA GLU A 439 8.49 20.79 -21.29
C GLU A 439 7.78 21.32 -20.03
N ASN A 440 7.80 20.52 -18.98
CA ASN A 440 7.74 20.99 -17.59
C ASN A 440 8.31 19.90 -16.68
N ALA A 441 9.64 19.74 -16.77
CA ALA A 441 10.37 19.11 -15.69
C ALA A 441 10.08 19.88 -14.39
N MET A 442 9.36 19.23 -13.47
CA MET A 442 9.19 19.70 -12.10
C MET A 442 10.54 20.16 -11.53
N PRO A 443 10.68 21.40 -11.03
CA PRO A 443 11.79 21.71 -10.15
C PRO A 443 11.60 20.93 -8.84
N PRO A 444 12.68 20.45 -8.21
CA PRO A 444 12.57 19.70 -6.97
C PRO A 444 11.98 20.60 -5.87
N ILE A 445 11.05 20.02 -5.09
CA ILE A 445 10.39 20.59 -3.89
C ILE A 445 11.42 20.80 -2.76
N SER A 446 12.38 21.67 -3.00
CA SER A 446 13.43 22.04 -2.05
C SER A 446 13.80 23.52 -2.13
N GLN A 447 13.04 24.35 -2.86
CA GLN A 447 13.35 25.78 -3.03
C GLN A 447 12.25 26.77 -2.64
N ILE A 448 11.07 26.34 -2.17
CA ILE A 448 9.99 27.25 -1.70
C ILE A 448 9.91 27.29 -0.16
N LEU A 449 11.06 27.15 0.53
CA LEU A 449 11.15 27.38 1.97
C LEU A 449 12.46 28.12 2.28
N ARG A 450 12.59 29.35 1.79
CA ARG A 450 13.49 30.34 2.40
C ARG A 450 12.65 31.23 3.30
N PHE A 451 12.43 30.75 4.52
CA PHE A 451 12.03 31.61 5.62
C PHE A 451 13.27 32.34 6.12
N ASP A 452 13.31 33.67 5.91
CA ASP A 452 14.26 34.54 6.59
C ASP A 452 13.93 34.55 8.10
N ASN A 453 14.56 33.62 8.83
CA ASN A 453 14.58 33.59 10.28
C ASN A 453 15.47 34.72 10.79
N ALA A 454 14.88 35.89 11.02
CA ALA A 454 15.51 36.94 11.81
C ALA A 454 14.48 37.79 12.55
N ARG A 455 13.74 37.21 13.51
CA ARG A 455 13.16 38.01 14.61
C ARG A 455 13.30 37.31 15.95
N LYS A 456 13.99 38.02 16.85
CA LYS A 456 14.24 37.75 18.26
C LYS A 456 12.97 37.26 18.96
N ILE A 457 13.08 36.10 19.60
CA ILE A 457 12.19 35.68 20.68
C ILE A 457 12.46 36.63 21.85
N ILE A 458 11.47 37.43 22.23
CA ILE A 458 11.41 38.13 23.52
C ILE A 458 10.52 37.27 24.42
N PRO A 459 10.95 36.92 25.65
CA PRO A 459 10.14 36.12 26.55
C PRO A 459 8.93 36.91 27.04
N LEU A 460 7.75 36.28 26.98
CA LEU A 460 6.52 36.76 27.60
C LEU A 460 6.72 36.83 29.12
N SER A 461 6.61 38.03 29.69
CA SER A 461 6.42 38.20 31.12
C SER A 461 4.92 38.17 31.42
N ASP A 462 4.53 37.31 32.35
CA ASP A 462 3.22 37.32 32.99
C ASP A 462 2.98 38.68 33.65
N ASN A 463 1.98 39.43 33.18
CA ASN A 463 1.26 40.42 33.97
C ASN A 463 -0.08 40.77 33.32
N ASP A 464 -1.10 40.04 33.77
CA ASP A 464 -2.31 40.56 34.40
C ASP A 464 -2.92 41.89 33.93
N LYS A 465 -4.22 41.77 33.60
CA LYS A 465 -5.30 42.78 33.64
C LYS A 465 -5.35 43.84 32.54
N GLY A 466 -5.99 43.47 31.43
CA GLY A 466 -6.60 44.43 30.51
C GLY A 466 -7.95 44.95 31.05
N PRO A 467 -8.24 46.26 30.96
CA PRO A 467 -9.56 46.80 31.26
C PRO A 467 -10.50 46.63 30.06
N ALA A 468 -11.77 46.38 30.38
CA ALA A 468 -12.87 46.21 29.45
C ALA A 468 -13.06 47.45 28.57
N ALA A 469 -13.05 47.23 27.25
CA ALA A 469 -13.45 48.22 26.27
C ALA A 469 -14.98 48.22 26.14
N GLU A 470 -15.50 49.41 26.36
CA GLU A 470 -16.89 49.81 26.33
C GLU A 470 -17.34 50.13 24.88
N LYS A 471 -18.66 50.05 24.66
CA LYS A 471 -19.50 50.68 23.60
C LYS A 471 -19.90 49.80 22.40
N PRO A 472 -20.98 50.13 21.65
CA PRO A 472 -21.93 51.25 21.82
C PRO A 472 -23.42 50.86 21.85
N ASP A 473 -24.15 51.82 22.41
CA ASP A 473 -25.57 52.12 22.32
C ASP A 473 -26.08 52.17 20.87
N GLU A 474 -27.00 51.28 20.50
CA GLU A 474 -27.94 51.47 19.40
C GLU A 474 -29.30 50.82 19.72
N GLY A 475 -30.38 51.59 19.53
CA GLY A 475 -31.67 51.01 19.17
C GLY A 475 -32.80 51.18 20.18
N LYS A 476 -33.36 52.38 20.23
CA LYS A 476 -34.73 52.64 20.70
C LYS A 476 -35.73 51.76 19.93
N TYR A 477 -36.39 50.82 20.61
CA TYR A 477 -37.73 50.37 20.25
C TYR A 477 -38.53 50.09 21.52
N ASN A 478 -39.48 50.99 21.79
CA ASN A 478 -40.64 50.71 22.63
C ASN A 478 -41.69 50.02 21.72
N PRO A 479 -42.36 48.96 22.17
CA PRO A 479 -43.63 49.20 22.84
C PRO A 479 -43.97 48.24 24.00
N LEU A 480 -44.52 48.82 25.08
CA LEU A 480 -45.80 48.45 25.67
C LEU A 480 -46.29 47.00 25.49
N THR A 481 -46.34 46.26 26.60
CA THR A 481 -47.51 45.57 27.19
C THR A 481 -47.18 44.18 27.75
N LYS A 482 -47.20 44.02 29.07
CA LYS A 482 -48.25 43.27 29.82
C LYS A 482 -47.80 43.01 31.26
N ALA A 483 -48.61 43.54 32.16
CA ALA A 483 -48.74 43.07 33.52
C ALA A 483 -49.60 41.79 33.58
N ALA A 484 -49.55 41.16 34.76
CA ALA A 484 -50.50 40.25 35.38
C ALA A 484 -50.20 38.74 35.28
N ASP A 485 -49.70 38.22 36.41
CA ASP A 485 -50.33 37.17 37.22
C ASP A 485 -51.01 36.00 36.48
N ILE A 486 -50.32 34.84 36.49
CA ILE A 486 -50.71 33.53 37.07
C ILE A 486 -49.61 32.52 36.78
#